data_AF-A0A5M7C8T6-F1
#
_entry.id   AF-A0A5M7C8T6-F1
#
_cell.length_a   1.000
_cell.length_b   1.000
_cell.length_c   1.000
_cell.angle_alpha   90.00
_cell.angle_beta   90.00
_cell.angle_gamma   90.00
#
_symmetry.space_group_name_H-M   'P 1'
#
loop_
_entity.id
_entity.type
_entity.pdbx_description
1 polymer ?
#
loop_
_entity_poly.entity_id
_entity_poly.type
_entity_poly.pdbx_seq_one_letter_code
_entity_poly.pdbx_strand_id
1 'polypeptide(L)'
;MTTSQSRRPANARRAELLDQLRDLFLAEGFAHFTLDDLVARLHCSKSTLYTLASSKEQLAVRVVAHYFKCATRSIEQRVEAVPDVREKVRVYLDAAAEALRPASREFIDDMAANLSTRATYEANAHAAADRIRGFIGEGVRQGVFREVHAGFVGELVGHAIAGIQRGEIGERTGLSDAAAFAELSQFLLGGLAAAPERTEEEK
;
A
#
# COMPACT_ATOMS: atom_id res chain seq x y z
N MET A 1 45.47 -14.78 3.27
CA MET A 1 44.43 -13.77 3.54
C MET A 1 43.08 -14.42 3.26
N THR A 2 42.47 -15.04 4.27
CA THR A 2 41.21 -15.76 4.13
C THR A 2 40.15 -14.92 4.81
N THR A 3 39.40 -14.15 4.03
CA THR A 3 38.29 -13.34 4.54
C THR A 3 37.19 -14.26 5.05
N SER A 4 37.09 -14.31 6.38
CA SER A 4 36.01 -14.97 7.12
C SER A 4 34.67 -14.37 6.71
N GLN A 5 33.89 -15.14 5.95
CA GLN A 5 32.49 -14.83 5.66
C GLN A 5 31.72 -14.91 6.99
N SER A 6 31.54 -13.75 7.63
CA SER A 6 30.79 -13.62 8.87
C SER A 6 29.39 -14.23 8.68
N ARG A 7 29.06 -15.27 9.45
CA ARG A 7 27.77 -15.98 9.41
C ARG A 7 26.66 -14.99 9.75
N ARG A 8 26.05 -14.38 8.72
CA ARG A 8 24.82 -13.58 8.90
C ARG A 8 23.77 -14.44 9.63
N PRO A 9 23.07 -13.89 10.65
CA PRO A 9 22.05 -14.65 11.37
C PRO A 9 20.96 -15.12 10.40
N ALA A 10 20.48 -16.35 10.55
CA ALA A 10 19.53 -16.98 9.63
C ALA A 10 18.27 -16.14 9.37
N ASN A 11 17.85 -15.33 10.35
CA ASN A 11 16.72 -14.41 10.22
C ASN A 11 16.99 -13.26 9.25
N ALA A 12 18.21 -12.71 9.22
CA ALA A 12 18.58 -11.65 8.29
C ALA A 12 18.58 -12.17 6.84
N ARG A 13 19.06 -13.41 6.62
CA ARG A 13 19.05 -14.03 5.29
C ARG A 13 17.63 -14.33 4.80
N ARG A 14 16.72 -14.74 5.69
CA ARG A 14 15.30 -14.94 5.36
C ARG A 14 14.60 -13.64 5.00
N ALA A 15 14.88 -12.56 5.74
CA ALA A 15 14.34 -11.24 5.43
C ALA A 15 14.81 -10.74 4.05
N GLU A 16 16.12 -10.84 3.78
CA GLU A 16 16.71 -10.48 2.48
C GLU A 16 16.09 -11.29 1.32
N LEU A 17 15.85 -12.59 1.51
CA LEU A 17 15.18 -13.42 0.49
C LEU A 17 13.72 -13.00 0.27
N LEU A 18 13.00 -12.61 1.33
CA LEU A 18 11.62 -12.16 1.23
C LEU A 18 11.52 -10.79 0.55
N ASP A 19 12.50 -9.90 0.76
CA ASP A 19 12.61 -8.64 0.04
C ASP A 19 12.89 -8.87 -1.46
N GLN A 20 13.78 -9.79 -1.82
CA GLN A 20 14.05 -10.14 -3.22
C GLN A 20 12.83 -10.75 -3.91
N LEU A 21 12.09 -11.63 -3.21
CA LEU A 21 10.84 -12.19 -3.71
C LEU A 21 9.78 -11.11 -3.93
N ARG A 22 9.67 -10.15 -2.98
CA ARG A 22 8.78 -9.00 -3.13
C ARG A 22 9.12 -8.21 -4.38
N ASP A 23 10.38 -7.84 -4.57
CA ASP A 23 10.80 -7.00 -5.69
C ASP A 23 10.56 -7.73 -7.03
N LEU A 24 10.81 -9.03 -7.07
CA LEU A 24 10.51 -9.88 -8.21
C LEU A 24 9.01 -9.93 -8.52
N PHE A 25 8.17 -10.14 -7.50
CA PHE A 25 6.73 -10.26 -7.68
C PHE A 25 6.11 -8.92 -8.08
N LEU A 26 6.57 -7.81 -7.51
CA LEU A 26 6.12 -6.47 -7.92
C LEU A 26 6.42 -6.23 -9.40
N ALA A 27 7.60 -6.60 -9.88
CA ALA A 27 8.02 -6.33 -11.25
C ALA A 27 7.31 -7.20 -12.32
N GLU A 28 7.02 -8.47 -12.02
CA GLU A 28 6.62 -9.45 -13.04
C GLU A 28 5.30 -10.17 -12.74
N GLY A 29 4.70 -9.95 -11.58
CA GLY A 29 3.66 -10.83 -11.04
C GLY A 29 4.26 -12.12 -10.46
N PHE A 30 3.40 -13.06 -10.07
CA PHE A 30 3.81 -14.29 -9.40
C PHE A 30 3.08 -15.56 -9.86
N ALA A 31 1.94 -15.46 -10.54
CA ALA A 31 1.15 -16.61 -10.93
C ALA A 31 1.89 -17.51 -11.92
N HIS A 32 2.75 -16.94 -12.78
CA HIS A 32 3.50 -17.68 -13.79
C HIS A 32 4.75 -18.40 -13.25
N PHE A 33 5.31 -17.99 -12.11
CA PHE A 33 6.55 -18.59 -11.58
C PHE A 33 6.35 -19.99 -11.01
N THR A 34 7.21 -20.95 -11.37
CA THR A 34 7.34 -22.20 -10.62
C THR A 34 8.32 -22.03 -9.45
N LEU A 35 8.30 -22.96 -8.48
CA LEU A 35 9.32 -22.95 -7.42
C LEU A 35 10.75 -23.10 -7.98
N ASP A 36 10.90 -23.81 -9.09
CA ASP A 36 12.20 -23.96 -9.78
C ASP A 36 12.66 -22.64 -10.39
N ASP A 37 11.76 -21.87 -11.00
CA ASP A 37 12.08 -20.53 -11.52
C ASP A 37 12.57 -19.60 -10.41
N LEU A 38 11.89 -19.62 -9.25
CA LEU A 38 12.27 -18.81 -8.10
C LEU A 38 13.63 -19.22 -7.52
N VAL A 39 13.90 -20.52 -7.43
CA VAL A 39 15.21 -21.05 -7.01
C VAL A 39 16.31 -20.58 -7.95
N ALA A 40 16.08 -20.68 -9.27
CA ALA A 40 17.04 -20.26 -10.27
C ALA A 40 17.32 -18.75 -10.23
N ARG A 41 16.25 -17.93 -10.17
CA ARG A 41 16.37 -16.46 -10.16
C ARG A 41 16.99 -15.90 -8.87
N LEU A 42 16.69 -16.50 -7.73
CA LEU A 42 17.16 -16.03 -6.42
C LEU A 42 18.46 -16.72 -5.97
N HIS A 43 19.00 -17.62 -6.79
CA HIS A 43 20.18 -18.43 -6.48
C HIS A 43 20.09 -19.08 -5.08
N CYS A 44 18.93 -19.66 -4.77
CA CYS A 44 18.66 -20.30 -3.49
C CYS A 44 18.21 -21.76 -3.67
N SER A 45 18.07 -22.52 -2.58
CA SER A 45 17.60 -23.90 -2.65
C SER A 45 16.08 -23.98 -2.44
N LYS A 46 15.43 -25.04 -2.96
CA LYS A 46 14.01 -25.33 -2.64
C LYS A 46 13.76 -25.40 -1.14
N SER A 47 14.68 -26.03 -0.40
CA SER A 47 14.61 -26.09 1.06
C SER A 47 14.56 -24.69 1.69
N THR A 48 15.31 -23.74 1.16
CA THR A 48 15.29 -22.33 1.62
C THR A 48 13.91 -21.70 1.41
N LEU A 49 13.29 -21.86 0.24
CA LEU A 49 11.92 -21.39 -0.02
C LEU A 49 10.90 -22.07 0.91
N TYR A 50 11.05 -23.37 1.18
CA TYR A 50 10.20 -24.08 2.13
C TYR A 50 10.34 -23.60 3.58
N THR A 51 11.45 -22.96 3.95
CA THR A 51 11.54 -22.28 5.26
C THR A 51 10.69 -21.00 5.33
N LEU A 52 10.29 -20.45 4.18
CA LEU A 52 9.39 -19.30 4.10
C LEU A 52 7.93 -19.73 3.99
N ALA A 53 7.61 -20.75 3.20
CA ALA A 53 6.23 -21.20 3.04
C ALA A 53 6.14 -22.65 2.58
N SER A 54 5.09 -23.36 3.00
CA SER A 54 4.89 -24.77 2.68
C SER A 54 4.43 -25.04 1.23
N SER A 55 4.03 -24.00 0.49
CA SER A 55 3.59 -24.09 -0.90
C SER A 55 3.86 -22.79 -1.66
N LYS A 56 3.80 -22.81 -3.00
CA LYS A 56 3.88 -21.61 -3.84
C LYS A 56 2.80 -20.60 -3.49
N GLU A 57 1.57 -21.06 -3.26
CA GLU A 57 0.46 -20.18 -2.89
C GLU A 57 0.71 -19.51 -1.54
N GLN A 58 1.15 -20.26 -0.53
CA GLN A 58 1.49 -19.69 0.77
C GLN A 58 2.71 -18.75 0.68
N LEU A 59 3.63 -18.99 -0.26
CA LEU A 59 4.72 -18.07 -0.54
C LEU A 59 4.20 -16.75 -1.10
N ALA A 60 3.28 -16.80 -2.05
CA ALA A 60 2.62 -15.60 -2.60
C ALA A 60 1.93 -14.78 -1.51
N VAL A 61 1.09 -15.42 -0.69
CA VAL A 61 0.42 -14.75 0.45
C VAL A 61 1.44 -14.10 1.38
N ARG A 62 2.52 -14.81 1.72
CA ARG A 62 3.56 -14.30 2.61
C ARG A 62 4.31 -13.10 2.01
N VAL A 63 4.61 -13.13 0.71
CA VAL A 63 5.30 -12.03 0.02
C VAL A 63 4.37 -10.81 -0.10
N VAL A 64 3.11 -11.01 -0.44
CA VAL A 64 2.09 -9.93 -0.50
C VAL A 64 1.87 -9.30 0.87
N ALA A 65 1.75 -10.11 1.93
CA ALA A 65 1.64 -9.60 3.30
C ALA A 65 2.91 -8.84 3.73
N HIS A 66 4.10 -9.31 3.32
CA HIS A 66 5.36 -8.61 3.58
C HIS A 66 5.43 -7.27 2.86
N TYR A 67 5.01 -7.22 1.59
CA TYR A 67 4.91 -5.99 0.81
C TYR A 67 4.05 -4.94 1.54
N PHE A 68 2.80 -5.25 1.88
CA PHE A 68 1.91 -4.31 2.55
C PHE A 68 2.42 -3.92 3.94
N LYS A 69 3.01 -4.86 4.70
CA LYS A 69 3.62 -4.55 5.99
C LYS A 69 4.77 -3.54 5.88
N CYS A 70 5.63 -3.69 4.87
CA CYS A 70 6.72 -2.75 4.60
C CYS A 70 6.18 -1.38 4.14
N ALA A 71 5.19 -1.37 3.23
CA ALA A 71 4.55 -0.15 2.75
C ALA A 71 3.90 0.62 3.91
N THR A 72 3.00 -0.03 4.67
CA THR A 72 2.30 0.57 5.81
C THR A 72 3.27 1.11 6.86
N ARG A 73 4.34 0.37 7.19
CA ARG A 73 5.37 0.87 8.10
C ARG A 73 6.03 2.15 7.58
N SER A 74 6.41 2.18 6.29
CA SER A 74 7.06 3.35 5.71
C SER A 74 6.11 4.56 5.67
N ILE A 75 4.84 4.34 5.35
CA ILE A 75 3.80 5.38 5.32
C ILE A 75 3.60 5.95 6.73
N GLU A 76 3.38 5.10 7.74
CA GLU A 76 3.16 5.56 9.12
C GLU A 76 4.34 6.35 9.67
N GLN A 77 5.59 5.93 9.38
CA GLN A 77 6.79 6.68 9.77
C GLN A 77 6.84 8.09 9.16
N ARG A 78 6.42 8.24 7.89
CA ARG A 78 6.37 9.56 7.24
C ARG A 78 5.28 10.42 7.87
N VAL A 79 4.13 9.85 8.16
CA VAL A 79 2.97 10.56 8.72
C VAL A 79 3.20 10.98 10.17
N GLU A 80 3.91 10.18 10.96
CA GLU A 80 4.25 10.51 12.35
C GLU A 80 5.10 11.78 12.46
N ALA A 81 5.94 12.05 11.46
CA ALA A 81 6.77 13.26 11.40
C ALA A 81 5.98 14.52 10.98
N VAL A 82 4.69 14.41 10.63
CA VAL A 82 3.88 15.51 10.12
C VAL A 82 2.96 16.05 11.21
N PRO A 83 3.11 17.31 11.65
CA PRO A 83 2.25 17.88 12.69
C PRO A 83 0.87 18.26 12.17
N ASP A 84 0.80 18.83 10.97
CA ASP A 84 -0.44 19.33 10.38
C ASP A 84 -1.32 18.19 9.85
N VAL A 85 -2.58 18.14 10.27
CA VAL A 85 -3.49 17.03 9.93
C VAL A 85 -3.93 17.02 8.47
N ARG A 86 -4.02 18.20 7.82
CA ARG A 86 -4.27 18.27 6.37
C ARG A 86 -3.12 17.64 5.60
N GLU A 87 -1.90 17.95 6.02
CA GLU A 87 -0.69 17.39 5.48
C GLU A 87 -0.55 15.89 5.77
N LYS A 88 -1.00 15.40 6.94
CA LYS A 88 -1.03 13.95 7.23
C LYS A 88 -1.85 13.18 6.20
N VAL A 89 -3.03 13.69 5.81
CA VAL A 89 -3.88 13.08 4.77
C VAL A 89 -3.14 13.03 3.43
N ARG A 90 -2.54 14.16 3.02
CA ARG A 90 -1.77 14.26 1.78
C ARG A 90 -0.61 13.27 1.77
N VAL A 91 0.23 13.30 2.80
CA VAL A 91 1.42 12.44 2.93
C VAL A 91 1.03 10.97 2.97
N TYR A 92 -0.07 10.61 3.63
CA TYR A 92 -0.55 9.24 3.66
C TYR A 92 -0.90 8.73 2.25
N LEU A 93 -1.75 9.46 1.52
CA LEU A 93 -2.21 9.07 0.19
C LEU A 93 -1.09 9.10 -0.85
N ASP A 94 -0.22 10.12 -0.82
CA ASP A 94 0.92 10.22 -1.72
C ASP A 94 1.95 9.11 -1.46
N ALA A 95 2.19 8.75 -0.19
CA ALA A 95 3.07 7.66 0.16
C ALA A 95 2.48 6.28 -0.20
N ALA A 96 1.16 6.12 -0.14
CA ALA A 96 0.47 4.93 -0.65
C ALA A 96 0.60 4.82 -2.19
N ALA A 97 0.41 5.93 -2.91
CA ALA A 97 0.64 5.99 -4.36
C ALA A 97 2.08 5.61 -4.73
N GLU A 98 3.07 6.14 -3.99
CA GLU A 98 4.48 5.79 -4.15
C GLU A 98 4.73 4.29 -3.89
N ALA A 99 4.20 3.75 -2.79
CA ALA A 99 4.38 2.34 -2.47
C ALA A 99 3.87 1.41 -3.59
N LEU A 100 2.80 1.80 -4.28
CA LEU A 100 2.18 1.04 -5.38
C LEU A 100 2.87 1.23 -6.73
N ARG A 101 3.69 2.26 -6.93
CA ARG A 101 4.30 2.56 -8.23
C ARG A 101 5.16 1.41 -8.81
N PRO A 102 5.92 0.64 -8.01
CA PRO A 102 6.69 -0.49 -8.52
C PRO A 102 5.85 -1.71 -8.91
N ALA A 103 4.56 -1.74 -8.55
CA ALA A 103 3.68 -2.86 -8.87
C ALA A 103 3.30 -2.85 -10.36
N SER A 104 3.70 -3.89 -11.07
CA SER A 104 3.27 -4.21 -12.42
C SER A 104 1.76 -4.49 -12.45
N ARG A 105 1.17 -4.36 -13.64
CA ARG A 105 -0.24 -4.71 -13.85
C ARG A 105 -0.47 -6.19 -13.56
N GLU A 106 0.45 -7.04 -13.98
CA GLU A 106 0.45 -8.48 -13.76
C GLU A 106 0.43 -8.83 -12.26
N PHE A 107 1.18 -8.11 -11.41
CA PHE A 107 1.12 -8.31 -9.96
C PHE A 107 -0.26 -7.99 -9.38
N ILE A 108 -0.87 -6.89 -9.82
CA ILE A 108 -2.20 -6.48 -9.36
C ILE A 108 -3.25 -7.52 -9.79
N ASP A 109 -3.21 -7.95 -11.05
CA ASP A 109 -4.13 -8.95 -11.60
C ASP A 109 -3.96 -10.31 -10.89
N ASP A 110 -2.73 -10.73 -10.62
CA ASP A 110 -2.44 -11.97 -9.86
C ASP A 110 -2.96 -11.92 -8.43
N MET A 111 -2.82 -10.76 -7.74
CA MET A 111 -3.37 -10.57 -6.40
C MET A 111 -4.89 -10.66 -6.39
N ALA A 112 -5.56 -10.08 -7.39
CA ALA A 112 -7.01 -10.07 -7.52
C ALA A 112 -7.57 -11.46 -7.87
N ALA A 113 -6.85 -12.24 -8.68
CA ALA A 113 -7.24 -13.57 -9.11
C ALA A 113 -7.11 -14.66 -8.01
N ASN A 114 -6.22 -14.46 -7.02
CA ASN A 114 -6.04 -15.40 -5.92
C ASN A 114 -6.79 -14.94 -4.64
N LEU A 115 -7.70 -15.79 -4.15
CA LEU A 115 -8.56 -15.46 -3.00
C LEU A 115 -7.78 -15.11 -1.72
N SER A 116 -6.66 -15.81 -1.46
CA SER A 116 -5.86 -15.62 -0.24
C SER A 116 -5.08 -14.30 -0.26
N THR A 117 -4.48 -13.95 -1.40
CA THR A 117 -3.80 -12.66 -1.58
C THR A 117 -4.80 -11.52 -1.63
N ARG A 118 -5.94 -11.71 -2.28
CA ARG A 118 -7.03 -10.74 -2.33
C ARG A 118 -7.53 -10.37 -0.92
N ALA A 119 -7.75 -11.36 -0.05
CA ALA A 119 -8.15 -11.09 1.34
C ALA A 119 -7.10 -10.27 2.10
N THR A 120 -5.80 -10.52 1.85
CA THR A 120 -4.70 -9.74 2.43
C THR A 120 -4.73 -8.29 1.94
N TYR A 121 -5.01 -8.11 0.65
CA TYR A 121 -5.11 -6.79 0.03
C TYR A 121 -6.31 -6.00 0.58
N GLU A 122 -7.49 -6.63 0.61
CA GLU A 122 -8.72 -6.03 1.13
C GLU A 122 -8.58 -5.62 2.60
N ALA A 123 -7.93 -6.44 3.44
CA ALA A 123 -7.66 -6.06 4.83
C ALA A 123 -6.78 -4.81 4.95
N ASN A 124 -5.77 -4.66 4.08
CA ASN A 124 -4.94 -3.47 4.02
C ASN A 124 -5.73 -2.23 3.54
N ALA A 125 -6.66 -2.40 2.60
CA ALA A 125 -7.61 -1.37 2.15
C ALA A 125 -8.41 -0.79 3.32
N HIS A 126 -9.02 -1.66 4.12
CA HIS A 126 -9.86 -1.26 5.25
C HIS A 126 -9.04 -0.51 6.31
N ALA A 127 -7.84 -1.01 6.62
CA ALA A 127 -6.93 -0.34 7.54
C ALA A 127 -6.54 1.07 7.05
N ALA A 128 -6.31 1.24 5.75
CA ALA A 128 -6.01 2.54 5.16
C ALA A 128 -7.20 3.51 5.24
N ALA A 129 -8.40 3.03 4.95
CA ALA A 129 -9.63 3.81 5.07
C ALA A 129 -9.87 4.29 6.52
N ASP A 130 -9.70 3.40 7.49
CA ASP A 130 -9.82 3.73 8.92
C ASP A 130 -8.80 4.79 9.34
N ARG A 131 -7.57 4.69 8.82
CA ARG A 131 -6.53 5.68 9.11
C ARG A 131 -6.89 7.06 8.59
N ILE A 132 -7.35 7.16 7.34
CA ILE A 132 -7.77 8.42 6.72
C ILE A 132 -9.00 8.99 7.42
N ARG A 133 -9.98 8.16 7.77
CA ARG A 133 -11.14 8.55 8.58
C ARG A 133 -10.71 9.19 9.90
N GLY A 134 -9.69 8.62 10.56
CA GLY A 134 -9.08 9.17 11.78
C GLY A 134 -8.55 10.59 11.58
N PHE A 135 -7.76 10.82 10.52
CA PHE A 135 -7.24 12.15 10.19
C PHE A 135 -8.33 13.16 9.87
N ILE A 136 -9.36 12.76 9.12
CA ILE A 136 -10.48 13.64 8.79
C ILE A 136 -11.22 14.05 10.07
N GLY A 137 -11.50 13.10 10.96
CA GLY A 137 -12.15 13.39 12.23
C GLY A 137 -11.31 14.30 13.14
N GLU A 138 -9.98 14.15 13.13
CA GLU A 138 -9.05 15.06 13.82
C GLU A 138 -9.09 16.47 13.22
N GLY A 139 -9.01 16.60 11.89
CA GLY A 139 -9.01 17.90 11.22
C GLY A 139 -10.32 18.66 11.32
N VAL A 140 -11.46 17.97 11.37
CA VAL A 140 -12.76 18.60 11.66
C VAL A 140 -12.79 19.16 13.09
N ARG A 141 -12.32 18.39 14.09
CA ARG A 141 -12.27 18.86 15.49
C ARG A 141 -11.33 20.05 15.69
N GLN A 142 -10.24 20.11 14.92
CA GLN A 142 -9.27 21.21 14.96
C GLN A 142 -9.68 22.42 14.11
N GLY A 143 -10.79 22.35 13.37
CA GLY A 143 -11.22 23.41 12.45
C GLY A 143 -10.35 23.56 11.18
N VAL A 144 -9.45 22.60 10.92
CA VAL A 144 -8.58 22.58 9.73
C VAL A 144 -9.36 22.17 8.48
N PHE A 145 -10.34 21.28 8.65
CA PHE A 145 -11.28 20.91 7.60
C PHE A 145 -12.65 21.54 7.85
N ARG A 146 -13.40 21.80 6.77
CA ARG A 146 -14.80 22.18 6.90
C ARG A 146 -15.60 21.11 7.65
N GLU A 147 -16.70 21.51 8.28
CA GLU A 147 -17.57 20.57 8.98
C GLU A 147 -18.15 19.54 8.00
N VAL A 148 -17.80 18.27 8.20
CA VAL A 148 -18.26 17.12 7.42
C VAL A 148 -18.52 15.92 8.34
N HIS A 149 -19.38 15.01 7.89
CA HIS A 149 -19.56 13.73 8.56
C HIS A 149 -18.35 12.82 8.30
N ALA A 150 -17.33 12.85 9.17
CA ALA A 150 -16.07 12.12 8.99
C ALA A 150 -16.26 10.61 8.71
N GLY A 151 -17.28 9.98 9.30
CA GLY A 151 -17.59 8.58 9.01
C GLY A 151 -18.05 8.33 7.57
N PHE A 152 -18.77 9.27 6.97
CA PHE A 152 -19.26 9.13 5.59
C PHE A 152 -18.10 9.33 4.59
N VAL A 153 -17.24 10.33 4.85
CA VAL A 153 -16.05 10.57 4.03
C VAL A 153 -15.09 9.37 4.12
N GLY A 154 -14.91 8.82 5.32
CA GLY A 154 -14.13 7.60 5.53
C GLY A 154 -14.65 6.42 4.71
N GLU A 155 -15.97 6.22 4.65
CA GLU A 155 -16.60 5.16 3.85
C GLU A 155 -16.37 5.37 2.35
N LEU A 156 -16.55 6.59 1.85
CA LEU A 156 -16.28 6.92 0.44
C LEU A 156 -14.82 6.68 0.07
N VAL A 157 -13.89 7.07 0.94
CA VAL A 157 -12.45 6.80 0.76
C VAL A 157 -12.20 5.29 0.77
N GLY A 158 -12.83 4.54 1.67
CA GLY A 158 -12.74 3.08 1.72
C GLY A 158 -13.22 2.42 0.42
N HIS A 159 -14.36 2.86 -0.13
CA HIS A 159 -14.84 2.40 -1.42
C HIS A 159 -13.90 2.75 -2.57
N ALA A 160 -13.35 3.97 -2.59
CA ALA A 160 -12.40 4.39 -3.61
C ALA A 160 -11.12 3.52 -3.55
N ILE A 161 -10.54 3.36 -2.36
CA ILE A 161 -9.36 2.51 -2.14
C ILE A 161 -9.68 1.08 -2.58
N ALA A 162 -10.76 0.48 -2.10
CA ALA A 162 -11.11 -0.89 -2.46
C ALA A 162 -11.38 -1.06 -3.97
N GLY A 163 -11.98 -0.07 -4.63
CA GLY A 163 -12.21 -0.07 -6.08
C GLY A 163 -10.92 0.07 -6.90
N ILE A 164 -9.94 0.85 -6.40
CA ILE A 164 -8.59 0.91 -6.99
C ILE A 164 -7.95 -0.47 -6.89
N GLN A 165 -7.95 -1.04 -5.69
CA GLN A 165 -7.28 -2.31 -5.40
C GLN A 165 -7.91 -3.52 -6.12
N ARG A 166 -9.22 -3.48 -6.41
CA ARG A 166 -9.90 -4.50 -7.23
C ARG A 166 -9.70 -4.30 -8.74
N GLY A 167 -8.98 -3.25 -9.16
CA GLY A 167 -8.77 -2.91 -10.57
C GLY A 167 -9.95 -2.20 -11.25
N GLU A 168 -11.11 -2.10 -10.58
CA GLU A 168 -12.35 -1.52 -11.14
C GLU A 168 -12.16 -0.07 -11.59
N ILE A 169 -11.44 0.72 -10.80
CA ILE A 169 -11.15 2.11 -11.15
C ILE A 169 -10.21 2.18 -12.35
N GLY A 170 -9.15 1.36 -12.37
CA GLY A 170 -8.21 1.32 -13.48
C GLY A 170 -8.87 0.87 -14.79
N GLU A 171 -9.71 -0.16 -14.76
CA GLU A 171 -10.47 -0.64 -15.92
C GLU A 171 -11.39 0.42 -16.50
N ARG A 172 -12.02 1.24 -15.65
CA ARG A 172 -13.02 2.23 -16.07
C ARG A 172 -12.43 3.59 -16.45
N THR A 173 -11.24 3.92 -15.94
CA THR A 173 -10.63 5.25 -16.09
C THR A 173 -9.33 5.23 -16.90
N GLY A 174 -8.69 4.07 -17.04
CA GLY A 174 -7.35 3.94 -17.62
C GLY A 174 -6.22 4.37 -16.67
N LEU A 175 -6.53 4.77 -15.43
CA LEU A 175 -5.52 5.14 -14.45
C LEU A 175 -4.80 3.90 -13.90
N SER A 176 -3.51 4.05 -13.60
CA SER A 176 -2.83 3.11 -12.71
C SER A 176 -3.28 3.31 -11.27
N ASP A 177 -3.10 2.30 -10.42
CA ASP A 177 -3.44 2.42 -8.99
C ASP A 177 -2.75 3.61 -8.33
N ALA A 178 -1.45 3.79 -8.60
CA ALA A 178 -0.69 4.93 -8.09
C ALA A 178 -1.30 6.28 -8.53
N ALA A 179 -1.72 6.40 -9.80
CA ALA A 179 -2.37 7.61 -10.29
C ALA A 179 -3.75 7.82 -9.63
N ALA A 180 -4.53 6.75 -9.44
CA ALA A 180 -5.83 6.84 -8.80
C ALA A 180 -5.74 7.25 -7.31
N PHE A 181 -4.71 6.80 -6.59
CA PHE A 181 -4.44 7.29 -5.23
C PHE A 181 -4.05 8.77 -5.20
N ALA A 182 -3.28 9.25 -6.18
CA ALA A 182 -2.94 10.66 -6.31
C ALA A 182 -4.18 11.53 -6.60
N GLU A 183 -5.06 11.08 -7.50
CA GLU A 183 -6.35 11.72 -7.79
C GLU A 183 -7.25 11.76 -6.55
N LEU A 184 -7.30 10.66 -5.78
CA LEU A 184 -8.04 10.61 -4.51
C LEU A 184 -7.50 11.63 -3.49
N SER A 185 -6.17 11.80 -3.41
CA SER A 185 -5.51 12.81 -2.57
C SER A 185 -5.98 14.22 -2.92
N GLN A 186 -5.91 14.57 -4.21
CA GLN A 186 -6.34 15.89 -4.70
C GLN A 186 -7.83 16.14 -4.48
N PHE A 187 -8.68 15.17 -4.83
CA PHE A 187 -10.13 15.27 -4.67
C PHE A 187 -10.52 15.47 -3.19
N LEU A 188 -9.93 14.67 -2.29
CA LEU A 188 -10.24 14.73 -0.87
C LEU A 188 -9.79 16.06 -0.25
N LEU A 189 -8.57 16.51 -0.52
CA LEU A 189 -8.03 17.75 0.07
C LEU A 189 -8.69 19.01 -0.49
N GLY A 190 -9.11 18.99 -1.76
CA GLY A 190 -9.93 20.04 -2.35
C GLY A 190 -11.34 20.05 -1.77
N GLY A 191 -11.98 18.88 -1.68
CA GLY A 191 -13.34 18.72 -1.15
C GLY A 191 -13.48 18.97 0.35
N LEU A 192 -12.40 18.87 1.13
CA LEU A 192 -12.35 19.16 2.57
C LEU A 192 -11.91 20.58 2.91
N ALA A 193 -11.48 21.38 1.93
CA ALA A 193 -11.05 22.75 2.15
C ALA A 193 -12.16 23.57 2.84
N ALA A 194 -11.78 24.37 3.84
CA ALA A 194 -12.69 25.36 4.42
C ALA A 194 -13.17 26.32 3.34
N ALA A 195 -14.43 26.75 3.40
CA ALA A 195 -14.91 27.81 2.53
C ALA A 195 -14.03 29.05 2.75
N PRO A 196 -13.64 29.79 1.69
CA PRO A 196 -12.98 31.07 1.89
C PRO A 196 -13.91 31.94 2.75
N GLU A 197 -13.36 32.52 3.84
CA GLU A 197 -14.08 33.54 4.60
C GLU A 197 -14.54 34.60 3.60
N ARG A 198 -15.86 34.74 3.42
CA ARG A 198 -16.39 35.88 2.67
C ARG A 198 -16.07 37.09 3.52
N THR A 199 -14.99 37.79 3.21
CA THR A 199 -14.74 39.12 3.75
C THR A 199 -15.91 39.98 3.29
N GLU A 200 -16.86 40.22 4.20
CA GLU A 200 -17.89 41.23 4.01
C GLU A 200 -17.16 42.57 3.95
N GLU A 201 -16.88 43.05 2.74
CA GLU A 201 -16.62 44.46 2.50
C GLU A 201 -17.92 45.22 2.83
N GLU A 202 -18.02 45.67 4.08
CA GLU A 202 -19.02 46.66 4.51
C GLU A 202 -18.85 47.93 3.68
N LYS A 203 -19.99 48.41 3.16
CA LYS A 203 -20.13 49.60 2.34
C LYS A 203 -20.57 50.79 3.19
#